data_AF-A0A0F5W1K4-F1
#
_entry.id   AF-A0A0F5W1K4-F1
#
_cell.length_a   1.000
_cell.length_b   1.000
_cell.length_c   1.000
_cell.angle_alpha   90.00
_cell.angle_beta   90.00
_cell.angle_gamma   90.00
#
_symmetry.space_group_name_H-M   'P 1'
#
loop_
_entity.id
_entity.type
_entity.pdbx_description
1 polymer ?
#
loop_
_entity_poly.entity_id
_entity_poly.type
_entity_poly.pdbx_seq_one_letter_code
_entity_poly.pdbx_strand_id
1 'polypeptide(L)'
;MRSHLRSYDGRGHPRPHRPAALATGAATLVAALLATGCQATTTKAAPETAPEKAEAFTTVRFTLGPRGGVQFHGASREAVTAAGTYAVSAGRAHPFARPGGRLLVVLRHWPEARTERASRGRAPRRLVPPEEAAVETGFLVDTADWVRADLDGHPLQWLRDDTIRVDTTNGTVGDLSSLTLSGPHGGRSGQPVPPPGDPGCEKPSRLVLPSVEPGASVTAVLTRLRARCLDVQYATLPGKGTPGTVQRVYVPLAGHPVAAAFLPPLEGTTAPGRMPGDKVLTDASRPTTVVVTR
;
A
#
# COMPACT_ATOMS: atom_id res chain seq x y z
N MET A 1 -12.09 -62.72 38.13
CA MET A 1 -12.96 -63.86 37.75
C MET A 1 -13.61 -63.55 36.40
N ARG A 2 -13.46 -64.47 35.45
CA ARG A 2 -14.29 -64.79 34.24
C ARG A 2 -15.06 -63.64 33.57
N SER A 3 -14.71 -63.20 32.35
CA SER A 3 -14.84 -63.86 31.03
C SER A 3 -16.24 -63.79 30.41
N HIS A 4 -16.26 -63.51 29.09
CA HIS A 4 -17.31 -63.75 28.07
C HIS A 4 -18.31 -62.61 27.80
N LEU A 5 -18.78 -62.34 26.56
CA LEU A 5 -18.46 -62.80 25.20
C LEU A 5 -19.14 -61.83 24.20
N ARG A 6 -18.68 -61.90 22.95
CA ARG A 6 -19.10 -61.18 21.73
C ARG A 6 -20.59 -61.36 21.38
N SER A 7 -21.10 -60.46 20.51
CA SER A 7 -21.71 -60.90 19.25
C SER A 7 -21.57 -59.87 18.13
N TYR A 8 -20.93 -60.32 17.04
CA TYR A 8 -21.05 -59.79 15.68
C TYR A 8 -22.33 -60.39 15.06
N ASP A 9 -22.99 -59.70 14.12
CA ASP A 9 -23.01 -60.01 12.68
C ASP A 9 -24.19 -59.35 11.93
N GLY A 10 -24.02 -59.14 10.62
CA GLY A 10 -25.10 -58.99 9.64
C GLY A 10 -25.05 -57.68 8.84
N ARG A 11 -24.18 -57.54 7.85
CA ARG A 11 -24.38 -57.86 6.42
C ARG A 11 -25.60 -57.21 5.75
N GLY A 12 -25.35 -56.47 4.67
CA GLY A 12 -26.33 -56.19 3.62
C GLY A 12 -25.97 -55.04 2.67
N HIS A 13 -25.14 -55.30 1.65
CA HIS A 13 -25.12 -54.52 0.40
C HIS A 13 -26.36 -54.91 -0.46
N PRO A 14 -26.87 -54.04 -1.36
CA PRO A 14 -26.31 -53.96 -2.72
C PRO A 14 -26.31 -52.56 -3.36
N ARG A 15 -25.37 -52.37 -4.32
CA ARG A 15 -25.45 -51.37 -5.39
C ARG A 15 -26.53 -51.76 -6.40
N PRO A 16 -27.00 -50.81 -7.22
CA PRO A 16 -26.88 -51.06 -8.66
C PRO A 16 -26.41 -49.85 -9.50
N HIS A 17 -25.57 -50.21 -10.47
CA HIS A 17 -25.33 -49.76 -11.85
C HIS A 17 -25.84 -48.42 -12.44
N ARG A 18 -24.94 -47.84 -13.26
CA ARG A 18 -25.04 -46.74 -14.25
C ARG A 18 -26.05 -47.02 -15.40
N PRO A 19 -26.44 -45.99 -16.19
CA PRO A 19 -25.76 -45.67 -17.48
C PRO A 19 -25.49 -44.14 -17.61
N ALA A 20 -24.37 -43.66 -18.16
CA ALA A 20 -23.97 -43.55 -19.59
C ALA A 20 -25.00 -42.80 -20.48
N ALA A 21 -24.67 -41.56 -20.86
CA ALA A 21 -25.23 -40.90 -22.05
C ALA A 21 -24.16 -39.98 -22.68
N LEU A 22 -23.68 -40.41 -23.84
CA LEU A 22 -23.00 -39.63 -24.85
C LEU A 22 -24.02 -38.67 -25.50
N ALA A 23 -23.60 -37.45 -25.82
CA ALA A 23 -24.30 -36.62 -26.81
C ALA A 23 -23.27 -36.05 -27.79
N THR A 24 -23.00 -36.85 -28.81
CA THR A 24 -22.48 -36.44 -30.11
C THR A 24 -23.58 -35.68 -30.85
N GLY A 25 -23.26 -34.51 -31.39
CA GLY A 25 -24.16 -33.73 -32.22
C GLY A 25 -23.37 -32.85 -33.18
N ALA A 26 -22.88 -33.46 -34.26
CA ALA A 26 -22.41 -32.76 -35.43
C ALA A 26 -23.59 -32.56 -36.39
N ALA A 27 -23.75 -31.35 -36.92
CA ALA A 27 -24.51 -31.11 -38.14
C ALA A 27 -23.83 -29.97 -38.92
N THR A 28 -23.37 -30.33 -40.12
CA THR A 28 -22.76 -29.47 -41.13
C THR A 28 -23.79 -29.10 -42.22
N LEU A 29 -23.46 -28.04 -42.97
CA LEU A 29 -23.84 -27.68 -44.35
C LEU A 29 -25.02 -26.71 -44.61
N VAL A 30 -24.60 -25.47 -44.90
CA VAL A 30 -24.79 -24.69 -46.15
C VAL A 30 -26.21 -24.36 -46.63
N ALA A 31 -26.48 -23.05 -46.68
CA ALA A 31 -27.10 -22.42 -47.84
C ALA A 31 -26.48 -21.03 -48.07
N ALA A 32 -25.75 -20.89 -49.18
CA ALA A 32 -25.36 -19.62 -49.76
C ALA A 32 -26.51 -19.12 -50.65
N LEU A 33 -26.79 -17.81 -50.63
CA LEU A 33 -27.42 -17.13 -51.76
C LEU A 33 -26.94 -15.68 -51.79
N LEU A 34 -26.32 -15.36 -52.92
CA LEU A 34 -25.83 -14.06 -53.33
C LEU A 34 -27.00 -13.09 -53.53
N ALA A 35 -26.85 -11.87 -53.01
CA ALA A 35 -27.50 -10.70 -53.59
C ALA A 35 -26.43 -9.65 -53.86
N THR A 36 -26.15 -9.47 -55.15
CA THR A 36 -25.36 -8.41 -55.75
C THR A 36 -25.95 -7.03 -55.41
N GLY A 37 -25.13 -6.11 -54.94
CA GLY A 37 -25.53 -4.73 -54.74
C GLY A 37 -24.35 -3.84 -54.35
N CYS A 38 -23.59 -3.39 -55.35
CA CYS A 38 -22.63 -2.31 -55.22
C CYS A 38 -23.31 -1.03 -54.70
N GLN A 39 -22.89 -0.55 -53.54
CA GLN A 39 -22.74 0.88 -53.32
C GLN A 39 -21.68 1.12 -52.24
N ALA A 40 -20.61 1.79 -52.66
CA ALA A 40 -19.52 2.21 -51.80
C ALA A 40 -20.04 3.22 -50.76
N THR A 41 -19.90 2.87 -49.50
CA THR A 41 -19.83 3.84 -48.40
C THR A 41 -18.55 3.57 -47.65
N THR A 42 -17.61 4.49 -47.78
CA THR A 42 -16.32 4.53 -47.12
C THR A 42 -16.52 4.69 -45.61
N THR A 43 -16.86 3.61 -44.93
CA THR A 43 -16.71 3.55 -43.47
C THR A 43 -15.25 3.27 -43.19
N LYS A 44 -14.52 4.34 -42.90
CA LYS A 44 -13.16 4.37 -42.36
C LYS A 44 -13.00 3.19 -41.38
N ALA A 45 -12.26 2.19 -41.81
CA ALA A 45 -11.79 1.13 -40.92
C ALA A 45 -11.12 1.82 -39.74
N ALA A 46 -11.69 1.64 -38.55
CA ALA A 46 -10.96 1.91 -37.33
C ALA A 46 -9.68 1.08 -37.44
N PRO A 47 -8.48 1.66 -37.27
CA PRO A 47 -7.29 0.85 -37.18
C PRO A 47 -7.51 -0.11 -36.01
N GLU A 48 -7.51 -1.41 -36.30
CA GLU A 48 -7.12 -2.43 -35.34
C GLU A 48 -5.67 -2.11 -34.96
N THR A 49 -5.50 -1.16 -34.05
CA THR A 49 -4.29 -1.04 -33.27
C THR A 49 -4.22 -2.33 -32.48
N ALA A 50 -3.38 -3.27 -32.93
CA ALA A 50 -2.82 -4.28 -32.05
C ALA A 50 -2.48 -3.59 -30.72
N PRO A 51 -2.81 -4.17 -29.55
CA PRO A 51 -2.43 -3.56 -28.30
C PRO A 51 -0.92 -3.37 -28.35
N GLU A 52 -0.50 -2.10 -28.43
CA GLU A 52 0.87 -1.68 -28.25
C GLU A 52 1.34 -2.44 -27.02
N LYS A 53 2.34 -3.31 -27.20
CA LYS A 53 2.79 -4.24 -26.18
C LYS A 53 3.23 -3.38 -25.00
N ALA A 54 2.34 -3.22 -24.02
CA ALA A 54 2.55 -2.33 -22.89
C ALA A 54 3.93 -2.66 -22.32
N GLU A 55 4.84 -1.69 -22.38
CA GLU A 55 6.19 -1.90 -21.88
C GLU A 55 6.07 -2.33 -20.41
N ALA A 56 6.72 -3.45 -20.08
CA ALA A 56 6.64 -3.99 -18.72
C ALA A 56 7.16 -2.95 -17.72
N PHE A 57 6.48 -2.82 -16.59
CA PHE A 57 6.90 -1.91 -15.53
C PHE A 57 8.33 -2.25 -15.08
N THR A 58 9.20 -1.24 -15.01
CA THR A 58 10.60 -1.38 -14.61
C THR A 58 10.90 -0.58 -13.36
N THR A 59 10.98 0.75 -13.47
CA THR A 59 11.34 1.62 -12.35
C THR A 59 10.66 2.98 -12.43
N VAL A 60 10.20 3.44 -11.28
CA VAL A 60 9.84 4.84 -11.00
C VAL A 60 10.49 5.26 -9.69
N ARG A 61 11.06 6.46 -9.67
CA ARG A 61 11.62 7.10 -8.48
C ARG A 61 10.90 8.41 -8.22
N PHE A 62 10.29 8.53 -7.06
CA PHE A 62 9.73 9.77 -6.52
C PHE A 62 10.78 10.46 -5.65
N THR A 63 11.07 11.72 -5.95
CA THR A 63 11.88 12.61 -5.11
C THR A 63 10.95 13.65 -4.49
N LEU A 64 11.02 13.83 -3.18
CA LEU A 64 10.15 14.75 -2.45
C LEU A 64 10.89 15.44 -1.32
N GLY A 65 10.67 16.74 -1.18
CA GLY A 65 11.14 17.52 -0.03
C GLY A 65 10.08 17.66 1.07
N PRO A 66 10.45 18.16 2.26
CA PRO A 66 9.52 18.42 3.36
C PRO A 66 8.53 19.54 3.04
N ARG A 67 8.80 20.38 2.04
CA ARG A 67 8.02 21.56 1.65
C ARG A 67 7.33 21.41 0.29
N GLY A 68 7.14 20.17 -0.16
CA GLY A 68 6.66 19.86 -1.52
C GLY A 68 7.79 19.66 -2.51
N GLY A 69 7.55 20.02 -3.78
CA GLY A 69 8.50 19.77 -4.87
C GLY A 69 8.59 18.30 -5.27
N VAL A 70 7.44 17.62 -5.37
CA VAL A 70 7.40 16.22 -5.81
C VAL A 70 7.80 16.13 -7.27
N GLN A 71 8.85 15.36 -7.54
CA GLN A 71 9.32 15.01 -8.86
C GLN A 71 9.32 13.49 -8.99
N PHE A 72 9.10 12.98 -10.20
CA PHE A 72 9.27 11.56 -10.45
C PHE A 72 9.95 11.31 -11.80
N HIS A 73 10.82 10.30 -11.82
CA HIS A 73 11.65 9.93 -12.95
C HIS A 73 11.72 8.41 -13.08
N GLY A 74 12.28 7.92 -14.18
CA GLY A 74 12.46 6.49 -14.44
C GLY A 74 11.84 6.07 -15.77
N ALA A 75 12.16 4.86 -16.20
CA ALA A 75 11.69 4.30 -17.47
C ALA A 75 10.17 4.08 -17.48
N SER A 76 9.54 3.87 -16.32
CA SER A 76 8.09 3.68 -16.21
C SER A 76 7.36 4.90 -15.66
N ARG A 77 7.92 6.12 -15.78
CA ARG A 77 7.30 7.35 -15.25
C ARG A 77 5.91 7.62 -15.82
N GLU A 78 5.65 7.21 -17.07
CA GLU A 78 4.34 7.38 -17.73
C GLU A 78 3.25 6.48 -17.13
N ALA A 79 3.63 5.48 -16.31
CA ALA A 79 2.69 4.66 -15.55
C ALA A 79 2.13 5.38 -14.30
N VAL A 80 2.58 6.60 -14.02
CA VAL A 80 2.17 7.39 -12.85
C VAL A 80 1.08 8.38 -13.25
N THR A 81 -0.06 8.34 -12.56
CA THR A 81 -1.15 9.32 -12.72
C THR A 81 -1.43 10.02 -11.39
N ALA A 82 -1.57 11.35 -11.40
CA ALA A 82 -1.93 12.09 -10.19
C ALA A 82 -3.34 11.74 -9.69
N ALA A 83 -3.49 11.54 -8.38
CA ALA A 83 -4.77 11.27 -7.71
C ALA A 83 -5.31 12.49 -6.93
N GLY A 84 -4.53 13.57 -6.87
CA GLY A 84 -4.90 14.84 -6.24
C GLY A 84 -4.06 15.18 -5.00
N THR A 85 -4.26 16.39 -4.49
CA THR A 85 -3.59 16.91 -3.29
C THR A 85 -4.63 17.45 -2.32
N TYR A 86 -4.55 17.04 -1.06
CA TYR A 86 -5.53 17.38 -0.03
C TYR A 86 -4.83 17.84 1.25
N ALA A 87 -5.36 18.88 1.88
CA ALA A 87 -4.91 19.28 3.22
C ALA A 87 -5.35 18.23 4.25
N VAL A 88 -4.45 17.92 5.18
CA VAL A 88 -4.69 17.00 6.28
C VAL A 88 -4.41 17.67 7.62
N SER A 89 -5.33 17.47 8.57
CA SER A 89 -5.25 18.03 9.91
C SER A 89 -5.05 16.95 10.96
N ALA A 90 -4.31 17.25 12.02
CA ALA A 90 -4.13 16.38 13.18
C ALA A 90 -3.62 14.96 12.85
N GLY A 91 -2.79 14.83 11.81
CA GLY A 91 -2.17 13.56 11.41
C GLY A 91 -3.12 12.53 10.80
N ARG A 92 -4.34 12.91 10.44
CA ARG A 92 -5.30 12.02 9.77
C ARG A 92 -4.90 11.79 8.32
N ALA A 93 -4.99 10.55 7.86
CA ALA A 93 -4.79 10.20 6.47
C ALA A 93 -6.00 10.58 5.62
N HIS A 94 -5.77 11.09 4.42
CA HIS A 94 -6.83 11.28 3.43
C HIS A 94 -7.21 9.92 2.79
N PRO A 95 -8.52 9.61 2.68
CA PRO A 95 -9.00 8.38 2.07
C PRO A 95 -9.06 8.51 0.54
N PHE A 96 -7.91 8.44 -0.13
CA PHE A 96 -7.85 8.43 -1.58
C PHE A 96 -8.63 7.25 -2.18
N ALA A 97 -9.30 7.49 -3.30
CA ALA A 97 -9.85 6.41 -4.11
C ALA A 97 -8.71 5.57 -4.69
N ARG A 98 -8.80 4.25 -4.52
CA ARG A 98 -7.81 3.30 -5.03
C ARG A 98 -8.51 2.25 -5.91
N PRO A 99 -8.54 2.45 -7.24
CA PRO A 99 -9.05 1.43 -8.14
C PRO A 99 -8.18 0.16 -8.04
N GLY A 100 -8.80 -1.01 -8.22
CA GLY A 100 -8.07 -2.27 -8.25
C GLY A 100 -7.09 -2.33 -9.44
N GLY A 101 -5.99 -3.08 -9.28
CA GLY A 101 -4.94 -3.20 -10.31
C GLY A 101 -3.92 -2.06 -10.27
N ARG A 102 -3.99 -1.14 -9.31
CA ARG A 102 -3.07 0.00 -9.19
C ARG A 102 -2.54 0.17 -7.78
N LEU A 103 -1.27 0.51 -7.69
CA LEU A 103 -0.64 0.92 -6.45
C LEU A 103 -0.97 2.39 -6.16
N LEU A 104 -1.29 2.70 -4.89
CA LEU A 104 -1.42 4.08 -4.45
C LEU A 104 -0.15 4.51 -3.69
N VAL A 105 0.50 5.57 -4.18
CA VAL A 105 1.59 6.26 -3.48
C VAL A 105 1.02 7.54 -2.87
N VAL A 106 1.17 7.73 -1.56
CA VAL A 106 0.76 8.97 -0.88
C VAL A 106 1.97 9.63 -0.23
N LEU A 107 2.19 10.88 -0.58
CA LEU A 107 3.32 11.68 -0.12
C LEU A 107 2.80 12.80 0.77
N ARG A 108 3.16 12.78 2.05
CA ARG A 108 2.80 13.81 3.02
C ARG A 108 3.95 14.80 3.20
N HIS A 109 3.65 16.08 3.02
CA HIS A 109 4.63 17.17 3.11
C HIS A 109 3.96 18.46 3.59
N TRP A 110 4.75 19.46 3.99
CA TRP A 110 4.23 20.81 4.19
C TRP A 110 3.93 21.47 2.84
N PRO A 111 2.91 22.34 2.77
CA PRO A 111 2.69 23.15 1.58
C PRO A 111 3.92 24.03 1.33
N GLU A 112 4.24 24.23 0.05
CA GLU A 112 5.26 25.21 -0.34
C GLU A 112 4.80 26.59 0.14
N ALA A 113 5.68 27.31 0.85
CA ALA A 113 5.37 28.63 1.34
C ALA A 113 5.18 29.55 0.13
N ARG A 114 3.94 29.72 -0.33
CA ARG A 114 3.64 30.63 -1.43
C ARG A 114 4.16 32.01 -1.05
N THR A 115 5.02 32.58 -1.88
CA THR A 115 5.39 34.00 -1.98
C THR A 115 4.17 34.91 -2.30
N GLU A 116 2.95 34.46 -2.02
CA GLU A 116 1.66 35.04 -2.43
C GLU A 116 1.00 35.84 -1.28
N ARG A 117 1.78 36.24 -0.26
CA ARG A 117 1.34 37.21 0.76
C ARG A 117 1.59 38.68 0.37
N ALA A 118 2.20 38.96 -0.78
CA ALA A 118 2.53 40.34 -1.18
C ALA A 118 1.35 41.16 -1.74
N SER A 119 0.16 40.58 -1.99
CA SER A 119 -0.91 41.28 -2.71
C SER A 119 -2.30 41.30 -2.04
N ARG A 120 -2.47 40.76 -0.82
CA ARG A 120 -3.75 40.92 -0.09
C ARG A 120 -3.62 41.99 0.98
N GLY A 121 -3.96 43.21 0.59
CA GLY A 121 -4.18 44.33 1.49
C GLY A 121 -5.19 43.97 2.58
N ARG A 122 -4.80 44.26 3.83
CA ARG A 122 -5.64 44.63 4.98
C ARG A 122 -6.98 43.88 5.16
N ALA A 123 -6.98 42.92 6.09
CA ALA A 123 -8.12 42.69 6.97
C ALA A 123 -7.61 42.26 8.36
N PRO A 124 -7.96 42.95 9.47
CA PRO A 124 -7.66 42.49 10.81
C PRO A 124 -8.90 41.82 11.41
N ARG A 125 -8.82 40.52 11.75
CA ARG A 125 -9.56 39.91 12.88
C ARG A 125 -9.18 38.44 13.06
N ARG A 126 -8.55 38.18 14.21
CA ARG A 126 -8.55 36.94 15.02
C ARG A 126 -8.96 35.66 14.27
N LEU A 127 -8.01 35.03 13.60
CA LEU A 127 -7.82 33.60 13.73
C LEU A 127 -6.36 33.40 14.12
N VAL A 128 -6.12 32.58 15.14
CA VAL A 128 -4.82 31.94 15.36
C VAL A 128 -4.33 31.50 13.97
N PRO A 129 -3.10 31.81 13.54
CA PRO A 129 -2.62 31.31 12.25
C PRO A 129 -2.92 29.81 12.22
N PRO A 130 -3.55 29.24 11.18
CA PRO A 130 -3.53 27.80 11.09
C PRO A 130 -2.04 27.44 11.11
N GLU A 131 -1.61 26.69 12.13
CA GLU A 131 -0.40 25.88 12.01
C GLU A 131 -0.51 25.26 10.62
N GLU A 132 0.45 25.58 9.74
CA GLU A 132 0.35 25.24 8.32
C GLU A 132 -0.06 23.78 8.22
N ALA A 133 -1.25 23.48 7.71
CA ALA A 133 -1.71 22.10 7.68
C ALA A 133 -0.85 21.33 6.70
N ALA A 134 -0.37 20.14 7.08
CA ALA A 134 0.31 19.26 6.15
C ALA A 134 -0.64 18.92 4.99
N VAL A 135 -0.09 18.56 3.85
CA VAL A 135 -0.85 18.10 2.69
C VAL A 135 -0.43 16.68 2.34
N GLU A 136 -1.38 15.89 1.84
CA GLU A 136 -1.11 14.60 1.22
C GLU A 136 -1.33 14.73 -0.29
N THR A 137 -0.32 14.36 -1.08
CA THR A 137 -0.40 14.26 -2.53
C THR A 137 -0.38 12.80 -2.94
N GLY A 138 -1.42 12.35 -3.65
CA GLY A 138 -1.59 10.96 -4.07
C GLY A 138 -1.22 10.75 -5.54
N PHE A 139 -0.67 9.57 -5.84
CA PHE A 139 -0.36 9.10 -7.20
C PHE A 139 -0.80 7.64 -7.35
N LEU A 140 -1.46 7.31 -8.45
CA LEU A 140 -1.73 5.94 -8.86
C LEU A 140 -0.62 5.48 -9.80
N VAL A 141 -0.07 4.30 -9.53
CA VAL A 141 0.98 3.70 -10.34
C VAL A 141 0.48 2.38 -10.91
N ASP A 142 0.50 2.27 -12.24
CA ASP A 142 0.18 1.04 -12.96
C ASP A 142 1.42 0.15 -13.05
N THR A 143 1.52 -0.82 -12.14
CA THR A 143 2.70 -1.69 -12.04
C THR A 143 2.50 -3.04 -12.71
N ALA A 144 1.27 -3.38 -13.11
CA ALA A 144 0.79 -4.68 -13.59
C ALA A 144 1.01 -5.91 -12.65
N ASP A 145 2.04 -5.88 -11.80
CA ASP A 145 2.39 -6.95 -10.85
C ASP A 145 3.10 -6.38 -9.60
N TRP A 146 3.66 -7.27 -8.78
CA TRP A 146 4.48 -6.96 -7.61
C TRP A 146 5.65 -6.04 -7.93
N VAL A 147 5.82 -5.02 -7.08
CA VAL A 147 7.00 -4.16 -7.06
C VAL A 147 7.65 -4.16 -5.69
N ARG A 148 8.96 -3.94 -5.68
CA ARG A 148 9.73 -3.66 -4.47
C ARG A 148 9.76 -2.15 -4.24
N ALA A 149 9.42 -1.73 -3.03
CA ALA A 149 9.62 -0.36 -2.59
C ALA A 149 10.92 -0.22 -1.80
N ASP A 150 11.71 0.78 -2.16
CA ASP A 150 12.92 1.18 -1.46
C ASP A 150 12.83 2.67 -1.12
N LEU A 151 13.12 3.06 0.12
CA LEU A 151 13.12 4.46 0.57
C LEU A 151 14.55 4.85 0.96
N ASP A 152 15.05 5.90 0.32
CA ASP A 152 16.44 6.37 0.46
C ASP A 152 17.49 5.27 0.20
N GLY A 153 17.18 4.33 -0.69
CA GLY A 153 18.04 3.20 -1.04
C GLY A 153 17.86 1.97 -0.13
N HIS A 154 16.98 2.03 0.87
CA HIS A 154 16.73 0.95 1.81
C HIS A 154 15.42 0.20 1.51
N PRO A 155 15.41 -1.14 1.49
CA PRO A 155 14.19 -1.91 1.25
C PRO A 155 13.14 -1.65 2.33
N LEU A 156 11.92 -1.37 1.89
CA LEU A 156 10.75 -1.32 2.77
C LEU A 156 9.99 -2.64 2.70
N GLN A 157 9.31 -2.87 1.58
CA GLN A 157 8.36 -3.97 1.42
C GLN A 157 8.05 -4.29 -0.05
N TRP A 158 7.43 -5.44 -0.24
CA TRP A 158 6.76 -5.82 -1.47
C TRP A 158 5.36 -5.23 -1.51
N LEU A 159 4.97 -4.73 -2.67
CA LEU A 159 3.68 -4.09 -2.88
C LEU A 159 2.99 -4.68 -4.11
N ARG A 160 1.71 -4.99 -3.96
CA ARG A 160 0.79 -5.31 -5.04
C ARG A 160 -0.58 -4.81 -4.66
N ASP A 161 -1.19 -3.99 -5.51
CA ASP A 161 -2.52 -3.44 -5.27
C ASP A 161 -2.67 -2.85 -3.85
N ASP A 162 -1.63 -2.15 -3.36
CA ASP A 162 -1.47 -1.69 -1.97
C ASP A 162 -1.40 -0.15 -1.90
N THR A 163 -1.25 0.40 -0.69
CA THR A 163 -0.92 1.80 -0.47
C THR A 163 0.43 1.90 0.22
N ILE A 164 1.31 2.76 -0.31
CA ILE A 164 2.53 3.18 0.38
C ILE A 164 2.42 4.66 0.73
N ARG A 165 2.61 4.97 2.01
CA ARG A 165 2.59 6.34 2.52
C ARG A 165 3.98 6.76 2.98
N VAL A 166 4.45 7.93 2.57
CA VAL A 166 5.72 8.52 2.99
C VAL A 166 5.46 9.87 3.63
N ASP A 167 5.98 10.09 4.84
CA ASP A 167 5.97 11.36 5.56
C ASP A 167 7.34 12.04 5.48
N THR A 168 7.38 13.24 4.91
CA THR A 168 8.57 14.09 4.92
C THR A 168 8.43 15.31 5.82
N THR A 169 7.33 15.48 6.56
CA THR A 169 7.10 16.69 7.36
C THR A 169 8.11 16.88 8.49
N ASN A 170 8.82 15.82 8.88
CA ASN A 170 9.87 15.86 9.90
C ASN A 170 11.27 16.12 9.33
N GLY A 171 11.43 16.20 8.01
CA GLY A 171 12.71 16.51 7.36
C GLY A 171 13.06 18.00 7.44
N THR A 172 14.35 18.32 7.37
CA THR A 172 14.82 19.71 7.30
C THR A 172 14.77 20.23 5.87
N VAL A 173 14.63 21.55 5.69
CA VAL A 173 14.59 22.15 4.35
C VAL A 173 15.88 21.81 3.60
N GLY A 174 15.74 21.19 2.42
CA GLY A 174 16.86 20.66 1.63
C GLY A 174 17.03 19.15 1.73
N ASP A 175 16.46 18.51 2.76
CA ASP A 175 16.44 17.05 2.86
C ASP A 175 15.46 16.47 1.84
N LEU A 176 15.99 15.84 0.80
CA LEU A 176 15.20 15.10 -0.15
C LEU A 176 15.06 13.65 0.31
N SER A 177 13.84 13.13 0.26
CA SER A 177 13.56 11.71 0.40
C SER A 177 13.29 11.12 -0.98
N SER A 178 13.64 9.85 -1.16
CA SER A 178 13.60 9.16 -2.44
C SER A 178 12.88 7.83 -2.30
N LEU A 179 11.65 7.73 -2.78
CA LEU A 179 10.93 6.47 -2.88
C LEU A 179 11.12 5.88 -4.28
N THR A 180 11.72 4.70 -4.38
CA THR A 180 11.88 3.95 -5.62
C THR A 180 10.95 2.75 -5.62
N LEU A 181 10.21 2.57 -6.72
CA LEU A 181 9.42 1.39 -7.03
C LEU A 181 10.09 0.65 -8.19
N SER A 182 10.39 -0.63 -7.99
CA SER A 182 11.08 -1.46 -9.00
C SER A 182 10.29 -2.75 -9.28
N GLY A 183 10.16 -3.12 -10.55
CA GLY A 183 9.56 -4.39 -10.98
C GLY A 183 10.31 -5.01 -12.17
N PRO A 184 9.78 -6.14 -12.70
CA PRO A 184 9.13 -7.20 -11.96
C PRO A 184 10.16 -8.12 -11.25
N HIS A 185 9.74 -8.78 -10.17
CA HIS A 185 10.57 -9.69 -9.39
C HIS A 185 9.86 -11.03 -9.15
N GLY A 186 10.61 -12.08 -8.80
CA GLY A 186 10.06 -13.39 -8.44
C GLY A 186 9.94 -14.41 -9.57
N GLY A 187 10.51 -14.15 -10.76
CA GLY A 187 10.43 -15.05 -11.92
C GLY A 187 11.76 -15.65 -12.38
N ARG A 188 12.89 -15.17 -11.87
CA ARG A 188 14.24 -15.64 -12.26
C ARG A 188 14.96 -16.23 -11.05
N SER A 189 15.79 -17.25 -11.29
CA SER A 189 16.66 -17.82 -10.27
C SER A 189 17.51 -16.73 -9.60
N GLY A 190 17.52 -16.70 -8.27
CA GLY A 190 18.25 -15.70 -7.48
C GLY A 190 17.55 -14.35 -7.29
N GLN A 191 16.40 -14.09 -7.90
CA GLN A 191 15.62 -12.89 -7.58
C GLN A 191 14.89 -13.05 -6.24
N PRO A 192 14.88 -11.99 -5.40
CA PRO A 192 13.97 -11.91 -4.27
C PRO A 192 12.53 -12.21 -4.68
N VAL A 193 11.86 -13.08 -3.92
CA VAL A 193 10.50 -13.54 -4.21
C VAL A 193 9.52 -12.74 -3.36
N PRO A 194 8.42 -12.20 -3.95
CA PRO A 194 7.39 -11.53 -3.17
C PRO A 194 6.75 -12.50 -2.18
N PRO A 195 6.35 -12.05 -0.98
CA PRO A 195 5.64 -12.88 -0.03
C PRO A 195 4.28 -13.32 -0.60
N PRO A 196 3.68 -14.41 -0.08
CA PRO A 196 2.29 -14.71 -0.37
C PRO A 196 1.41 -13.50 -0.02
N GLY A 197 0.40 -13.24 -0.85
CA GLY A 197 -0.53 -12.12 -0.60
C GLY A 197 -1.19 -12.22 0.76
N ASP A 198 -1.28 -11.11 1.48
CA ASP A 198 -1.90 -11.07 2.80
C ASP A 198 -3.43 -11.25 2.66
N PRO A 199 -4.07 -12.11 3.48
CA PRO A 199 -5.53 -12.15 3.57
C PRO A 199 -6.05 -10.82 4.14
N GLY A 200 -7.24 -10.41 3.70
CA GLY A 200 -7.82 -9.11 4.07
C GLY A 200 -7.81 -8.84 5.58
N CYS A 201 -7.48 -7.60 5.94
CA CYS A 201 -7.35 -7.14 7.33
C CYS A 201 -8.50 -6.20 7.70
N GLU A 202 -9.22 -6.51 8.77
CA GLU A 202 -10.17 -5.57 9.37
C GLU A 202 -9.43 -4.66 10.36
N LYS A 203 -9.68 -3.35 10.30
CA LYS A 203 -8.99 -2.37 11.16
C LYS A 203 -9.38 -2.59 12.62
N PRO A 204 -8.43 -2.83 13.54
CA PRO A 204 -8.74 -3.10 14.92
C PRO A 204 -8.95 -1.79 15.66
N SER A 205 -9.97 -1.75 16.51
CA SER A 205 -10.18 -0.65 17.46
C SER A 205 -9.32 -0.83 18.72
N ARG A 206 -9.09 -2.08 19.15
CA ARG A 206 -8.26 -2.43 20.30
C ARG A 206 -7.10 -3.31 19.86
N LEU A 207 -5.90 -2.95 20.30
CA LEU A 207 -4.67 -3.63 19.92
C LEU A 207 -3.79 -3.90 21.14
N VAL A 208 -3.15 -5.07 21.17
CA VAL A 208 -2.00 -5.34 22.04
C VAL A 208 -0.74 -4.79 21.36
N LEU A 209 -0.05 -3.85 21.99
CA LEU A 209 1.15 -3.24 21.43
C LEU A 209 2.23 -4.30 21.17
N PRO A 210 2.77 -4.40 19.95
CA PRO A 210 3.83 -5.35 19.64
C PRO A 210 5.15 -4.92 20.28
N SER A 211 6.03 -5.89 20.51
CA SER A 211 7.43 -5.61 20.79
C SER A 211 8.18 -5.27 19.50
N VAL A 212 9.01 -4.24 19.56
CA VAL A 212 9.90 -3.80 18.47
C VAL A 212 11.27 -3.61 19.10
N GLU A 213 12.26 -4.34 18.61
CA GLU A 213 13.64 -4.20 19.06
C GLU A 213 14.27 -2.94 18.46
N PRO A 214 15.07 -2.17 19.21
CA PRO A 214 15.85 -1.07 18.65
C PRO A 214 16.74 -1.57 17.50
N GLY A 215 16.70 -0.89 16.35
CA GLY A 215 17.51 -1.26 15.18
C GLY A 215 17.00 -2.49 14.42
N ALA A 216 15.79 -2.97 14.69
CA ALA A 216 15.17 -4.05 13.91
C ALA A 216 15.03 -3.67 12.42
N SER A 217 15.07 -4.66 11.53
CA SER A 217 14.84 -4.42 10.10
C SER A 217 13.39 -3.98 9.84
N VAL A 218 13.21 -3.07 8.87
CA VAL A 218 11.88 -2.55 8.51
C VAL A 218 10.92 -3.69 8.15
N THR A 219 11.38 -4.67 7.37
CA THR A 219 10.56 -5.82 6.97
C THR A 219 10.05 -6.62 8.17
N ALA A 220 10.89 -6.90 9.17
CA ALA A 220 10.46 -7.66 10.34
C ALA A 220 9.42 -6.89 11.19
N VAL A 221 9.63 -5.59 11.39
CA VAL A 221 8.71 -4.73 12.13
C VAL A 221 7.37 -4.62 11.40
N LEU A 222 7.42 -4.39 10.09
CA LEU A 222 6.24 -4.30 9.25
C LEU A 222 5.39 -5.58 9.28
N THR A 223 6.01 -6.75 9.18
CA THR A 223 5.29 -8.04 9.28
C THR A 223 4.49 -8.12 10.59
N ARG A 224 5.07 -7.66 11.71
CA ARG A 224 4.38 -7.62 13.00
C ARG A 224 3.25 -6.59 13.05
N LEU A 225 3.43 -5.41 12.46
CA LEU A 225 2.40 -4.36 12.41
C LEU A 225 1.22 -4.75 11.51
N ARG A 226 1.49 -5.39 10.37
CA ARG A 226 0.47 -5.89 9.43
C ARG A 226 -0.33 -7.06 9.99
N ALA A 227 0.31 -7.96 10.73
CA ALA A 227 -0.39 -9.00 11.50
C ALA A 227 -1.37 -8.43 12.55
N ARG A 228 -1.29 -7.12 12.81
CA ARG A 228 -2.18 -6.35 13.68
C ARG A 228 -3.07 -5.39 12.91
N CYS A 229 -3.19 -5.53 11.60
CA CYS A 229 -4.06 -4.73 10.73
C CYS A 229 -3.87 -3.21 10.89
N LEU A 230 -2.64 -2.78 11.21
CA LEU A 230 -2.29 -1.37 11.27
C LEU A 230 -1.97 -0.84 9.88
N ASP A 231 -2.55 0.32 9.55
CA ASP A 231 -2.12 1.12 8.39
C ASP A 231 -0.76 1.74 8.70
N VAL A 232 0.19 1.69 7.76
CA VAL A 232 1.58 2.07 7.98
C VAL A 232 1.98 3.21 7.07
N GLN A 233 2.63 4.21 7.65
CA GLN A 233 3.31 5.30 6.97
C GLN A 233 4.80 5.28 7.32
N TYR A 234 5.65 5.55 6.36
CA TYR A 234 7.10 5.58 6.54
C TYR A 234 7.60 7.01 6.66
N ALA A 235 8.57 7.25 7.53
CA ALA A 235 9.32 8.49 7.57
C ALA A 235 10.81 8.15 7.69
N THR A 236 11.68 9.01 7.19
CA THR A 236 13.13 8.86 7.35
C THR A 236 13.69 10.01 8.16
N LEU A 237 14.59 9.71 9.09
CA LEU A 237 15.32 10.71 9.85
C LEU A 237 16.81 10.38 9.86
N PRO A 238 17.68 11.41 9.85
CA PRO A 238 19.09 11.20 10.17
C PRO A 238 19.20 10.71 11.61
N GLY A 239 20.03 9.69 11.85
CA GLY A 239 20.16 9.07 13.16
C GLY A 239 21.50 8.36 13.38
N LYS A 240 21.80 8.02 14.63
CA LYS A 240 23.03 7.30 15.01
C LYS A 240 22.94 5.77 14.83
N GLY A 241 21.95 5.29 14.07
CA GLY A 241 21.69 3.85 13.88
C GLY A 241 22.22 3.32 12.54
N THR A 242 22.08 2.03 12.32
CA THR A 242 22.34 1.42 11.01
C THR A 242 21.30 1.92 10.00
N PRO A 243 21.72 2.46 8.84
CA PRO A 243 20.80 2.83 7.76
C PRO A 243 19.84 1.70 7.38
N GLY A 244 18.57 2.03 7.11
CA GLY A 244 17.54 1.06 6.75
C GLY A 244 16.96 0.26 7.92
N THR A 245 17.27 0.64 9.17
CA THR A 245 16.68 0.03 10.37
C THR A 245 15.63 0.93 11.02
N VAL A 246 14.70 0.33 11.75
CA VAL A 246 13.66 1.05 12.48
C VAL A 246 14.26 1.77 13.67
N GLN A 247 14.12 3.09 13.65
CA GLN A 247 14.49 3.95 14.77
C GLN A 247 13.36 3.99 15.81
N ARG A 248 12.13 4.25 15.35
CA ARG A 248 10.93 4.39 16.18
C ARG A 248 9.66 4.04 15.40
N VAL A 249 8.61 3.67 16.12
CA VAL A 249 7.26 3.47 15.61
C VAL A 249 6.31 4.27 16.49
N TYR A 250 5.46 5.08 15.86
CA TYR A 250 4.42 5.86 16.51
C TYR A 250 3.06 5.23 16.23
N VAL A 251 2.38 4.72 17.25
CA VAL A 251 1.04 4.13 17.15
C VAL A 251 0.00 5.14 17.67
N PRO A 252 -0.85 5.73 16.81
CA PRO A 252 -1.80 6.76 17.22
C PRO A 252 -2.90 6.22 18.16
N LEU A 253 -3.14 6.92 19.28
CA LEU A 253 -4.12 6.52 20.29
C LEU A 253 -5.46 7.25 20.12
N ALA A 254 -6.57 6.53 20.22
CA ALA A 254 -7.91 7.11 20.11
C ALA A 254 -8.20 8.17 21.19
N GLY A 255 -9.05 9.13 20.84
CA GLY A 255 -9.51 10.20 21.73
C GLY A 255 -8.51 11.36 21.94
N HIS A 256 -7.30 11.28 21.36
CA HIS A 256 -6.26 12.30 21.56
C HIS A 256 -5.52 12.62 20.24
N PRO A 257 -5.57 13.87 19.74
CA PRO A 257 -5.04 14.21 18.42
C PRO A 257 -3.50 14.14 18.33
N VAL A 258 -2.81 14.20 19.47
CA VAL A 258 -1.33 14.20 19.54
C VAL A 258 -0.76 12.99 20.30
N ALA A 259 -1.60 12.18 20.96
CA ALA A 259 -1.08 11.04 21.74
C ALA A 259 -0.77 9.85 20.82
N ALA A 260 0.40 9.26 21.07
CA ALA A 260 0.87 8.04 20.43
C ALA A 260 1.59 7.15 21.45
N ALA A 261 1.59 5.85 21.21
CA ALA A 261 2.54 4.94 21.85
C ALA A 261 3.82 4.86 21.02
N PHE A 262 4.98 4.72 21.69
CA PHE A 262 6.30 4.74 21.07
C PHE A 262 6.95 3.34 21.19
N LEU A 263 7.40 2.77 20.07
CA LEU A 263 8.08 1.47 20.04
C LEU A 263 9.40 1.55 19.25
N PRO A 264 10.55 1.08 19.79
CA PRO A 264 10.76 0.69 21.18
C PRO A 264 10.48 1.85 22.16
N PRO A 265 10.21 1.55 23.45
CA PRO A 265 10.10 2.57 24.49
C PRO A 265 11.38 3.43 24.55
N LEU A 266 11.22 4.71 24.91
CA LEU A 266 12.36 5.62 25.08
C LEU A 266 13.10 5.31 26.39
N GLU A 267 14.43 5.21 26.33
CA GLU A 267 15.26 5.01 27.53
C GLU A 267 15.00 6.11 28.56
N GLY A 268 14.90 5.73 29.85
CA GLY A 268 14.74 6.67 30.96
C GLY A 268 13.32 7.26 31.13
N THR A 269 12.33 6.85 30.33
CA THR A 269 10.94 7.27 30.55
C THR A 269 10.21 6.33 31.51
N THR A 270 10.15 6.72 32.79
CA THR A 270 9.28 6.14 33.83
C THR A 270 7.97 6.93 34.02
N ALA A 271 7.61 7.80 33.07
CA ALA A 271 6.26 8.35 32.93
C ALA A 271 5.38 7.36 32.11
N PRO A 272 4.03 7.36 32.24
CA PRO A 272 3.16 6.23 31.87
C PRO A 272 3.02 6.06 30.35
N GLY A 273 4.08 5.62 29.71
CA GLY A 273 4.10 5.15 28.33
C GLY A 273 3.50 3.75 28.26
N ARG A 274 2.70 3.51 27.24
CA ARG A 274 2.18 2.17 26.97
C ARG A 274 3.34 1.27 26.56
N MET A 275 3.52 0.18 27.28
CA MET A 275 4.61 -0.77 27.06
C MET A 275 4.20 -1.82 26.02
N PRO A 276 5.17 -2.48 25.36
CA PRO A 276 4.87 -3.72 24.64
C PRO A 276 4.03 -4.68 25.50
N GLY A 277 2.97 -5.24 24.94
CA GLY A 277 2.01 -6.09 25.66
C GLY A 277 0.78 -5.35 26.21
N ASP A 278 0.80 -4.01 26.33
CA ASP A 278 -0.36 -3.25 26.77
C ASP A 278 -1.49 -3.28 25.74
N LYS A 279 -2.72 -3.37 26.22
CA LYS A 279 -3.93 -3.17 25.39
C LYS A 279 -4.23 -1.68 25.28
N VAL A 280 -4.28 -1.18 24.05
CA VAL A 280 -4.57 0.23 23.72
C VAL A 280 -5.74 0.36 22.76
N LEU A 281 -6.40 1.51 22.79
CA LEU A 281 -7.40 1.89 21.79
C LEU A 281 -6.71 2.73 20.71
N THR A 282 -6.71 2.25 19.47
CA THR A 282 -6.02 2.89 18.34
C THR A 282 -6.95 3.79 17.53
N ASP A 283 -6.39 4.87 16.97
CA ASP A 283 -7.12 5.73 16.04
C ASP A 283 -6.90 5.26 14.60
N ALA A 284 -7.86 4.49 14.08
CA ALA A 284 -7.80 3.90 12.73
C ALA A 284 -7.80 4.92 11.57
N SER A 285 -8.03 6.21 11.86
CA SER A 285 -7.96 7.30 10.86
C SER A 285 -6.56 7.91 10.73
N ARG A 286 -5.65 7.58 11.64
CA ARG A 286 -4.25 8.03 11.64
C ARG A 286 -3.34 6.82 11.40
N PRO A 287 -2.45 6.86 10.42
CA PRO A 287 -1.55 5.74 10.16
C PRO A 287 -0.51 5.61 11.27
N THR A 288 -0.06 4.38 11.51
CA THR A 288 1.11 4.10 12.35
C THR A 288 2.36 4.52 11.60
N THR A 289 3.17 5.39 12.18
CA THR A 289 4.36 5.92 11.51
C THR A 289 5.60 5.13 11.92
N VAL A 290 6.25 4.45 10.97
CA VAL A 290 7.54 3.79 11.14
C VAL A 290 8.65 4.76 10.67
N VAL A 291 9.49 5.18 11.61
CA VAL A 291 10.66 5.99 11.34
C VAL A 291 11.85 5.08 11.05
N VAL A 292 12.43 5.25 9.88
CA VAL A 292 13.58 4.52 9.37
C VAL A 292 14.81 5.41 9.49
N THR A 293 15.91 4.83 9.97
CA THR A 293 17.21 5.51 9.99
C THR A 293 17.71 5.66 8.55
N ARG A 294 18.00 6.89 8.14
CA ARG A 294 18.61 7.18 6.84
C ARG A 294 20.08 6.82 6.81
#